data_AF-A0A969RZX1-F1
#
_entry.id   AF-A0A969RZX1-F1
#
_cell.length_a   1.000
_cell.length_b   1.000
_cell.length_c   1.000
_cell.angle_alpha   90.00
_cell.angle_beta   90.00
_cell.angle_gamma   90.00
#
_symmetry.space_group_name_H-M   'P 1'
#
loop_
_entity.id
_entity.type
_entity.pdbx_description
1 polymer ?
#
loop_
_entity_poly.entity_id
_entity_poly.type
_entity_poly.pdbx_seq_one_letter_code
_entity_poly.pdbx_strand_id
1 'polypeptide(L)'
;MTKALQTFTENSFEQILARGGDYDWVVSVSNAKSCKYLVCCHSGGTDRGAGFLIGKISHVEFTIVDTKGKSRYLIGISEVAHIHLPQLWNGQQNPVRYTSLEELGIDLSELKFGKVSPTKSEALTIEQAKAGLAKQFGVSPESIEITIKG
;
A
#
# COMPACT_ATOMS: atom_id res chain seq x y z
N MET A 1 -23.58 -0.67 -6.82
CA MET A 1 -22.17 -0.37 -7.13
C MET A 1 -21.41 -0.16 -5.84
N THR A 2 -20.75 -1.22 -5.39
CA THR A 2 -19.83 -1.25 -4.26
C THR A 2 -18.52 -0.63 -4.69
N LYS A 3 -18.29 0.63 -4.28
CA LYS A 3 -17.12 1.42 -4.70
C LYS A 3 -15.81 0.75 -4.33
N ALA A 4 -14.92 0.68 -5.31
CA ALA A 4 -13.59 0.11 -5.20
C ALA A 4 -12.53 1.05 -5.78
N LEU A 5 -11.33 0.97 -5.23
CA LEU A 5 -10.12 1.61 -5.72
C LEU A 5 -9.21 0.52 -6.27
N GLN A 6 -8.98 0.53 -7.58
CA GLN A 6 -8.09 -0.41 -8.24
C GLN A 6 -6.70 0.22 -8.42
N THR A 7 -5.64 -0.48 -8.04
CA THR A 7 -4.25 -0.04 -8.21
C THR A 7 -3.47 -0.98 -9.11
N PHE A 8 -2.50 -0.43 -9.86
CA PHE A 8 -1.59 -1.17 -10.73
C PHE A 8 -0.18 -1.10 -10.14
N THR A 9 0.11 -2.01 -9.23
CA THR A 9 1.19 -1.91 -8.25
C THR A 9 2.33 -2.89 -8.53
N GLU A 10 3.55 -2.49 -8.20
CA GLU A 10 4.72 -3.39 -8.15
C GLU A 10 4.89 -4.05 -6.77
N ASN A 11 4.13 -3.61 -5.78
CA ASN A 11 4.18 -4.16 -4.43
C ASN A 11 3.58 -5.58 -4.41
N SER A 12 4.30 -6.52 -3.81
CA SER A 12 3.84 -7.88 -3.57
C SER A 12 2.75 -7.94 -2.49
N PHE A 13 2.02 -9.06 -2.46
CA PHE A 13 1.02 -9.33 -1.42
C PHE A 13 1.62 -9.20 -0.02
N GLU A 14 2.80 -9.77 0.21
CA GLU A 14 3.52 -9.75 1.48
C GLU A 14 3.93 -8.33 1.88
N GLN A 15 4.43 -7.52 0.94
CA GLN A 15 4.77 -6.12 1.21
C GLN A 15 3.55 -5.29 1.59
N ILE A 16 2.42 -5.50 0.90
CA ILE A 16 1.15 -4.83 1.20
C ILE A 16 0.66 -5.22 2.60
N LEU A 17 0.74 -6.49 2.97
CA LEU A 17 0.37 -6.94 4.32
C LEU A 17 1.28 -6.37 5.39
N ALA A 18 2.59 -6.40 5.16
CA ALA A 18 3.57 -5.88 6.11
C ALA A 18 3.33 -4.40 6.41
N ARG A 19 2.96 -3.63 5.37
CA ARG A 19 2.70 -2.18 5.48
C ARG A 19 1.26 -1.84 5.87
N GLY A 20 0.37 -2.83 5.91
CA GLY A 20 -1.06 -2.66 6.25
C GLY A 20 -1.90 -2.05 5.13
N GLY A 21 -1.43 -2.05 3.90
CA GLY A 21 -2.06 -1.37 2.77
C GLY A 21 -1.10 -1.16 1.60
N ASP A 22 -1.65 -0.78 0.45
CA ASP A 22 -0.86 -0.43 -0.73
C ASP A 22 -0.48 1.06 -0.65
N TYR A 23 0.75 1.40 -1.04
CA TYR A 23 1.39 2.67 -0.65
C TYR A 23 1.99 3.43 -1.83
N ASP A 24 2.40 4.67 -1.57
CA ASP A 24 3.01 5.62 -2.51
C ASP A 24 2.09 6.06 -3.67
N TRP A 25 0.78 6.11 -3.40
CA TRP A 25 -0.20 6.50 -4.40
C TRP A 25 -0.47 8.00 -4.41
N VAL A 26 -0.58 8.58 -5.62
CA VAL A 26 -1.22 9.88 -5.80
C VAL A 26 -2.70 9.62 -6.04
N VAL A 27 -3.54 10.00 -5.08
CA VAL A 27 -4.99 9.78 -5.13
C VAL A 27 -5.76 11.04 -4.79
N SER A 28 -7.00 11.13 -5.27
CA SER A 28 -7.99 12.00 -4.67
C SER A 28 -8.41 11.41 -3.31
N VAL A 29 -8.02 12.07 -2.23
CA VAL A 29 -8.31 11.61 -0.85
C VAL A 29 -9.81 11.45 -0.61
N SER A 30 -10.62 12.39 -1.12
CA SER A 30 -12.09 12.33 -0.99
C SER A 30 -12.67 11.09 -1.68
N ASN A 31 -12.25 10.83 -2.92
CA ASN A 31 -12.74 9.67 -3.67
C ASN A 31 -12.25 8.35 -3.06
N ALA A 32 -10.99 8.30 -2.63
CA ALA A 32 -10.39 7.12 -2.01
C ALA A 32 -11.10 6.76 -0.69
N LYS A 33 -11.37 7.76 0.17
CA LYS A 33 -12.15 7.56 1.41
C LYS A 33 -13.58 7.09 1.17
N SER A 34 -14.15 7.36 -0.02
CA SER A 34 -15.49 6.87 -0.39
C SER A 34 -15.50 5.42 -0.88
N CYS A 35 -14.33 4.84 -1.18
CA CYS A 35 -14.21 3.45 -1.64
C CYS A 35 -14.19 2.51 -0.43
N LYS A 36 -14.88 1.37 -0.54
CA LYS A 36 -14.92 0.35 0.51
C LYS A 36 -13.84 -0.71 0.33
N TYR A 37 -13.39 -0.92 -0.90
CA TYR A 37 -12.43 -1.97 -1.25
C TYR A 37 -11.25 -1.42 -2.03
N LEU A 38 -10.08 -1.96 -1.75
CA LEU A 38 -8.85 -1.82 -2.53
C LEU A 38 -8.68 -3.10 -3.34
N VAL A 39 -8.38 -2.98 -4.63
CA VAL A 39 -8.13 -4.12 -5.51
C VAL A 39 -6.79 -3.92 -6.22
N CYS A 40 -5.79 -4.74 -5.90
CA CYS A 40 -4.45 -4.58 -6.46
C CYS A 40 -4.24 -5.51 -7.65
N CYS A 41 -3.64 -4.97 -8.71
CA CYS A 41 -3.23 -5.70 -9.91
C CYS A 41 -1.72 -5.60 -10.09
N HIS A 42 -1.08 -6.66 -10.57
CA HIS A 42 0.37 -6.67 -10.82
C HIS A 42 0.76 -5.72 -11.95
N SER A 43 1.70 -4.81 -11.72
CA SER A 43 2.20 -3.87 -12.75
C SER A 43 3.22 -4.47 -13.72
N GLY A 44 3.87 -5.57 -13.32
CA GLY A 44 4.95 -6.22 -14.07
C GLY A 44 4.97 -7.73 -13.87
N GLY A 45 5.99 -8.39 -14.42
CA GLY A 45 6.12 -9.85 -14.39
C GLY A 45 5.23 -10.58 -15.40
N THR A 46 5.16 -11.90 -15.26
CA THR A 46 4.34 -12.79 -16.11
C THR A 46 2.85 -12.58 -15.89
N ASP A 47 2.46 -12.17 -14.69
CA ASP A 47 1.06 -11.95 -14.28
C ASP A 47 0.62 -10.49 -14.43
N ARG A 48 1.31 -9.69 -15.26
CA ARG A 48 0.99 -8.28 -15.47
C ARG A 48 -0.49 -8.10 -15.81
N GLY A 49 -1.16 -7.29 -15.00
CA GLY A 49 -2.58 -6.97 -15.12
C GLY A 49 -3.52 -7.94 -14.41
N ALA A 50 -3.03 -9.06 -13.88
CA ALA A 50 -3.84 -9.93 -13.03
C ALA A 50 -4.10 -9.28 -11.67
N GLY A 51 -5.34 -9.40 -11.20
CA GLY A 51 -5.73 -9.02 -9.84
C GLY A 51 -5.32 -10.10 -8.85
N PHE A 52 -4.63 -9.70 -7.78
CA PHE A 52 -4.06 -10.63 -6.79
C PHE A 52 -4.51 -10.38 -5.34
N LEU A 53 -5.00 -9.17 -5.04
CA LEU A 53 -5.41 -8.78 -3.70
C LEU A 53 -6.71 -8.00 -3.74
N ILE A 54 -7.62 -8.31 -2.82
CA ILE A 54 -8.72 -7.43 -2.43
C ILE A 54 -8.69 -7.18 -0.93
N GLY A 55 -8.72 -5.91 -0.53
CA GLY A 55 -8.71 -5.50 0.86
C GLY A 55 -9.87 -4.59 1.21
N LYS A 56 -10.38 -4.67 2.43
CA LYS A 56 -11.36 -3.73 2.96
C LYS A 56 -10.64 -2.46 3.40
N ILE A 57 -10.91 -1.34 2.73
CA ILE A 57 -10.25 -0.05 3.03
C ILE A 57 -10.67 0.39 4.44
N SER A 58 -9.68 0.70 5.26
CA SER A 58 -9.88 1.18 6.64
C SER A 58 -9.52 2.66 6.78
N HIS A 59 -8.50 3.14 6.07
CA HIS A 59 -8.06 4.53 6.11
C HIS A 59 -7.26 4.92 4.86
N VAL A 60 -7.10 6.23 4.66
CA VAL A 60 -6.20 6.80 3.65
C VAL A 60 -5.31 7.79 4.38
N GLU A 61 -4.02 7.52 4.43
CA GLU A 61 -3.04 8.24 5.23
C GLU A 61 -1.99 8.90 4.34
N PHE A 62 -1.66 10.15 4.64
CA PHE A 62 -0.55 10.84 3.99
C PHE A 62 0.78 10.21 4.41
N THR A 63 1.65 9.93 3.44
CA THR A 63 2.96 9.31 3.69
C THR A 63 4.06 10.35 3.53
N ILE A 64 4.24 10.89 2.32
CA ILE A 64 5.31 11.83 1.98
C ILE A 64 4.89 12.75 0.85
N VAL A 65 5.65 13.81 0.61
CA VAL A 65 5.67 14.52 -0.68
C VAL A 65 6.84 14.00 -1.49
N ASP A 66 6.60 13.56 -2.73
CA ASP A 66 7.67 13.06 -3.60
C ASP A 66 8.57 14.18 -4.15
N THR A 67 9.64 13.79 -4.86
CA THR A 67 10.59 14.72 -5.48
C THR A 67 9.97 15.65 -6.54
N LYS A 68 8.74 15.35 -7.00
CA LYS A 68 7.97 16.14 -7.95
C LYS A 68 6.89 16.98 -7.27
N GLY A 69 6.91 17.08 -5.94
CA GLY A 69 5.96 17.87 -5.17
C GLY A 69 4.56 17.24 -5.05
N LYS A 70 4.40 15.94 -5.33
CA LYS A 70 3.11 15.24 -5.22
C LYS A 70 2.97 14.57 -3.86
N SER A 71 1.84 14.80 -3.20
CA SER A 71 1.48 14.07 -1.98
C SER A 71 1.18 12.62 -2.30
N ARG A 72 1.83 11.73 -1.55
CA ARG A 72 1.74 10.28 -1.66
C ARG A 72 1.00 9.72 -0.44
N TYR A 73 0.16 8.72 -0.67
CA TYR A 73 -0.73 8.17 0.33
C TYR A 73 -0.62 6.65 0.43
N LEU A 74 -0.79 6.15 1.65
CA LEU A 74 -1.10 4.77 1.97
C LEU A 74 -2.62 4.58 1.92
N ILE A 75 -3.07 3.54 1.22
CA ILE A 75 -4.45 3.06 1.24
C ILE A 75 -4.49 1.86 2.18
N GLY A 76 -4.78 2.13 3.45
CA GLY A 76 -4.78 1.14 4.50
C GLY A 76 -5.97 0.19 4.42
N ILE A 77 -5.74 -1.09 4.72
CA ILE A 77 -6.75 -2.15 4.73
C ILE A 77 -6.83 -2.82 6.10
N SER A 78 -8.05 -3.14 6.56
CA SER A 78 -8.25 -3.87 7.83
C SER A 78 -8.31 -5.38 7.64
N GLU A 79 -8.77 -5.81 6.47
CA GLU A 79 -8.95 -7.21 6.10
C GLU A 79 -8.56 -7.40 4.64
N VAL A 80 -8.12 -8.61 4.30
CA VAL A 80 -7.61 -8.95 2.98
C VAL A 80 -8.05 -10.34 2.57
N ALA A 81 -8.32 -10.54 1.28
CA ALA A 81 -8.45 -11.83 0.66
C ALA A 81 -7.52 -11.90 -0.56
N HIS A 82 -6.94 -13.09 -0.77
CA HIS A 82 -6.20 -13.39 -1.98
C HIS A 82 -7.19 -13.68 -3.11
N ILE A 83 -6.94 -13.10 -4.28
CA ILE A 83 -7.70 -13.36 -5.50
C ILE A 83 -6.73 -13.76 -6.61
N HIS A 84 -7.23 -14.38 -7.67
CA HIS A 84 -6.44 -14.63 -8.86
C HIS A 84 -7.34 -14.44 -10.08
N LEU A 85 -7.41 -13.19 -10.55
CA LEU A 85 -8.27 -12.81 -11.67
C LEU A 85 -7.39 -12.34 -12.84
N PRO A 86 -7.26 -13.13 -13.92
CA PRO A 86 -6.43 -12.77 -15.05
C PRO A 86 -6.99 -11.51 -15.75
N GLN A 87 -6.09 -10.63 -16.19
CA GLN A 87 -6.41 -9.42 -16.98
C GLN A 87 -7.43 -8.46 -16.34
N LEU A 88 -7.45 -8.36 -15.01
CA LEU A 88 -8.32 -7.42 -14.30
C LEU A 88 -7.97 -5.94 -14.59
N TRP A 89 -6.72 -5.66 -14.93
CA TRP A 89 -6.29 -4.33 -15.39
C TRP A 89 -6.51 -4.17 -16.90
N ASN A 90 -7.30 -3.17 -17.29
CA ASN A 90 -7.70 -2.92 -18.67
C ASN A 90 -6.80 -1.92 -19.43
N GLY A 91 -5.56 -1.68 -18.96
CA GLY A 91 -4.58 -0.87 -19.68
C GLY A 91 -4.77 0.65 -19.56
N GLN A 92 -5.46 1.13 -18.52
CA GLN A 92 -5.57 2.57 -18.24
C GLN A 92 -4.19 3.20 -18.00
N GLN A 93 -4.02 4.45 -18.46
CA GLN A 93 -2.76 5.19 -18.32
C GLN A 93 -2.48 5.58 -16.87
N ASN A 94 -3.52 5.92 -16.10
CA ASN A 94 -3.37 6.20 -14.67
C ASN A 94 -3.33 4.87 -13.90
N PRO A 95 -2.27 4.56 -13.13
CA PRO A 95 -2.16 3.33 -12.36
C PRO A 95 -3.12 3.26 -11.16
N VAL A 96 -4.01 4.23 -11.01
CA VAL A 96 -5.11 4.24 -10.05
C VAL A 96 -6.43 4.45 -10.79
N ARG A 97 -7.41 3.60 -10.49
CA ARG A 97 -8.76 3.66 -11.05
C ARG A 97 -9.83 3.60 -9.96
N TYR A 98 -10.74 4.56 -9.95
CA TYR A 98 -11.96 4.51 -9.15
C TYR A 98 -13.03 3.74 -9.94
N THR A 99 -13.59 2.70 -9.35
CA THR A 99 -14.50 1.77 -10.03
C THR A 99 -15.45 1.12 -9.00
N SER A 100 -16.04 -0.01 -9.34
CA SER A 100 -16.90 -0.80 -8.47
C SER A 100 -16.58 -2.29 -8.59
N LEU A 101 -16.88 -3.08 -7.55
CA LEU A 101 -16.67 -4.53 -7.62
C LEU A 101 -17.50 -5.17 -8.74
N GLU A 102 -18.68 -4.63 -9.01
CA GLU A 102 -19.57 -5.07 -10.08
C GLU A 102 -18.95 -4.84 -11.47
N GLU A 103 -18.30 -3.69 -11.70
CA GLU A 103 -17.55 -3.43 -12.94
C GLU A 103 -16.32 -4.34 -13.10
N LEU A 104 -15.74 -4.78 -11.98
CA LEU A 104 -14.60 -5.69 -11.97
C LEU A 104 -15.02 -7.16 -12.03
N GLY A 105 -16.33 -7.47 -11.95
CA GLY A 105 -16.84 -8.84 -11.93
C GLY A 105 -16.43 -9.63 -10.67
N ILE A 106 -16.19 -8.95 -9.54
CA ILE A 106 -15.76 -9.59 -8.30
C ILE A 106 -16.97 -9.88 -7.41
N ASP A 107 -17.20 -11.16 -7.10
CA ASP A 107 -18.13 -11.57 -6.06
C ASP A 107 -17.41 -11.73 -4.71
N LEU A 108 -18.00 -11.16 -3.66
CA LEU A 108 -17.49 -11.24 -2.30
C LEU A 108 -17.90 -12.53 -1.59
N SER A 109 -18.92 -13.23 -2.07
CA SER A 109 -19.53 -14.39 -1.39
C SER A 109 -18.56 -15.56 -1.21
N GLU A 110 -17.63 -15.74 -2.14
CA GLU A 110 -16.64 -16.83 -2.15
C GLU A 110 -15.32 -16.47 -1.46
N LEU A 111 -15.14 -15.20 -1.06
CA LEU A 111 -13.87 -14.70 -0.53
C LEU A 111 -13.75 -14.89 0.98
N LYS A 112 -12.60 -15.43 1.39
CA LYS A 112 -12.21 -15.56 2.80
C LYS A 112 -11.28 -14.43 3.19
N PHE A 113 -11.82 -13.50 3.98
CA PHE A 113 -11.06 -12.37 4.50
C PHE A 113 -10.28 -12.75 5.77
N GLY A 114 -8.97 -12.52 5.75
CA GLY A 114 -8.11 -12.53 6.93
C GLY A 114 -7.89 -11.12 7.46
N LYS A 115 -7.70 -10.97 8.78
CA LYS A 115 -7.35 -9.68 9.37
C LYS A 115 -5.93 -9.28 8.98
N VAL A 116 -5.74 -8.01 8.65
CA VAL A 116 -4.43 -7.43 8.39
C VAL A 116 -3.93 -6.80 9.69
N SER A 117 -2.85 -7.35 10.21
CA SER A 117 -2.07 -6.74 11.28
C SER A 117 -0.77 -6.26 10.65
N PRO A 118 -0.66 -4.97 10.28
CA PRO A 118 0.58 -4.44 9.74
C PRO A 118 1.73 -4.82 10.68
N THR A 119 2.83 -5.26 10.10
CA THR A 119 4.08 -5.34 10.85
C THR A 119 4.38 -3.89 11.19
N LYS A 120 4.16 -3.48 12.44
CA LYS A 120 4.74 -2.23 12.92
C LYS A 120 6.20 -2.31 12.49
N SER A 121 6.65 -1.38 11.64
CA SER A 121 8.08 -1.10 11.55
C SER A 121 8.51 -1.02 13.00
N GLU A 122 9.26 -2.02 13.46
CA GLU A 122 9.71 -2.01 14.85
C GLU A 122 10.35 -0.63 15.00
N ALA A 123 9.84 0.14 15.96
CA ALA A 123 10.41 1.45 16.23
C ALA A 123 11.90 1.19 16.42
N LEU A 124 12.74 1.80 15.57
CA LEU A 124 14.16 1.52 15.60
C LEU A 124 14.63 1.75 17.03
N THR A 125 15.35 0.78 17.59
CA THR A 125 16.02 1.03 18.85
C THR A 125 17.01 2.17 18.64
N ILE A 126 17.35 2.90 19.71
CA ILE A 126 18.35 3.96 19.64
C ILE A 126 19.66 3.40 19.04
N GLU A 127 20.00 2.15 19.34
CA GLU A 127 21.16 1.45 18.79
C GLU A 127 21.06 1.23 17.28
N GLN A 128 19.93 0.74 16.77
CA GLN A 128 19.71 0.54 15.33
C GLN A 128 19.75 1.88 14.58
N ALA A 129 19.15 2.93 15.15
CA ALA A 129 19.18 4.27 14.58
C ALA A 129 20.62 4.83 14.54
N LYS A 130 21.37 4.72 15.64
CA LYS A 130 22.78 5.11 15.71
C LYS A 130 23.65 4.33 14.72
N ALA A 131 23.45 3.02 14.60
CA ALA A 131 24.18 2.17 13.66
C ALA A 131 23.94 2.57 12.20
N GLY A 132 22.69 2.89 11.85
CA GLY A 132 22.33 3.37 10.52
C GLY A 132 23.01 4.71 10.18
N LEU A 133 22.96 5.68 11.10
CA LEU A 133 23.61 6.98 10.95
C LEU A 133 25.14 6.85 10.89
N ALA A 134 25.73 6.06 11.78
CA ALA A 134 27.16 5.77 11.83
C ALA A 134 27.69 5.23 10.48
N LYS A 135 26.97 4.27 9.90
CA LYS A 135 27.30 3.72 8.58
C LYS A 135 27.25 4.78 7.47
N GLN A 136 26.25 5.67 7.51
CA GLN A 136 26.10 6.73 6.51
C GLN A 136 27.21 7.78 6.59
N PHE A 137 27.64 8.13 7.80
CA PHE A 137 28.64 9.17 8.03
C PHE A 137 30.07 8.63 8.23
N GLY A 138 30.26 7.31 8.19
CA GLY A 138 31.57 6.68 8.36
C GLY A 138 32.17 6.86 9.75
N VAL A 139 31.32 6.96 10.77
CA VAL A 139 31.73 7.18 12.17
C VAL A 139 31.33 5.99 13.04
N SER A 140 31.80 5.96 14.29
CA SER A 140 31.36 4.96 15.27
C SER A 140 29.93 5.26 15.75
N PRO A 141 29.07 4.25 16.02
CA PRO A 141 27.76 4.46 16.67
C PRO A 141 27.85 5.20 18.00
N GLU A 142 28.95 5.02 18.74
CA GLU A 142 29.27 5.72 20.00
C GLU A 142 29.36 7.25 19.80
N SER A 143 29.77 7.69 18.60
CA SER A 143 29.95 9.10 18.24
C SER A 143 28.66 9.78 17.76
N ILE A 144 27.53 9.06 17.74
CA ILE A 144 26.22 9.60 17.34
C ILE A 144 25.40 9.92 18.59
N GLU A 145 24.95 11.18 18.68
CA GLU A 145 23.95 11.65 19.64
C GLU A 145 22.65 11.97 18.89
N ILE A 146 21.51 11.55 19.45
CA ILE A 146 20.18 11.82 18.89
C ILE A 146 19.42 12.67 19.91
N THR A 147 19.06 13.90 19.54
CA THR A 147 18.26 14.82 20.36
C THR A 147 16.90 15.06 19.72
N ILE A 148 15.82 14.90 20.48
CA ILE A 148 14.44 15.18 20.04
C ILE A 148 14.03 16.55 20.60
N LYS A 149 13.68 17.50 19.74
CA LYS A 149 13.09 18.78 20.14
C LYS A 149 11.58 18.72 19.94
N GLY A 150 10.82 18.91 21.01
CA GLY A 150 9.35 18.98 21.01
C GLY A 150 8.83 20.38 20.73
#